data_AF-A0A2M8Q844-F1
#
_entry.id   AF-A0A2M8Q844-F1
#
_cell.length_a   1.000
_cell.length_b   1.000
_cell.length_c   1.000
_cell.angle_alpha   90.00
_cell.angle_beta   90.00
_cell.angle_gamma   90.00
#
_symmetry.space_group_name_H-M   'P 1'
#
loop_
_entity.id
_entity.type
_entity.pdbx_description
1 polymer ?
#
loop_
_entity_poly.entity_id
_entity_poly.type
_entity_poly.pdbx_seq_one_letter_code
_entity_poly.pdbx_strand_id
1 'polypeptide(L)'
;MMTSTTSQPGQEVERIGVWAKRLAVAVAALLILFLFFYNLTDYPKTWFDEGSHLHVPKALVTMGVYADYSSEGLRHYGPTIGVGPTVMLPIAAAFHFFGIGLLQARLVMVLYLAAATLWMFLLARHLLGLRSALVATALL
;
A
#
# COMPACT_ATOMS: atom_id res chain seq x y z
N MET A 1 -52.74 -13.62 17.23
CA MET A 1 -52.66 -13.01 15.89
C MET A 1 -51.19 -13.07 15.46
N MET A 2 -50.81 -14.15 14.79
CA MET A 2 -49.41 -14.47 14.44
C MET A 2 -49.27 -14.24 12.94
N THR A 3 -48.66 -13.14 12.54
CA THR A 3 -48.35 -12.86 11.12
C THR A 3 -47.13 -13.69 10.73
N SER A 4 -47.37 -14.86 10.13
CA SER A 4 -46.33 -15.65 9.47
C SER A 4 -45.79 -14.83 8.30
N THR A 5 -44.59 -14.27 8.46
CA THR A 5 -43.86 -13.58 7.39
C THR A 5 -43.30 -14.64 6.44
N THR A 6 -44.14 -15.20 5.58
CA THR A 6 -43.71 -16.08 4.50
C THR A 6 -43.03 -15.20 3.45
N SER A 7 -41.70 -15.06 3.55
CA SER A 7 -40.92 -14.37 2.52
C SER A 7 -41.13 -15.05 1.18
N GLN A 8 -41.54 -14.29 0.16
CA GLN A 8 -41.74 -14.85 -1.17
C GLN A 8 -40.40 -15.37 -1.72
N PRO A 9 -40.37 -16.54 -2.38
CA PRO A 9 -39.13 -17.20 -2.81
C PRO A 9 -38.22 -16.29 -3.67
N GLY A 10 -38.78 -15.34 -4.43
CA GLY A 10 -37.99 -14.35 -5.19
C GLY A 10 -37.19 -13.36 -4.32
N GLN A 11 -37.73 -12.94 -3.17
CA GLN A 11 -37.04 -12.04 -2.24
C GLN A 11 -35.88 -12.73 -1.53
N GLU A 12 -36.00 -14.04 -1.28
CA GLU A 12 -34.96 -14.83 -0.66
C GLU A 12 -33.75 -15.03 -1.61
N VAL A 13 -34.01 -15.31 -2.89
CA VAL A 13 -32.97 -15.42 -3.93
C VAL A 13 -32.24 -14.09 -4.13
N GLU A 14 -32.95 -12.97 -4.19
CA GLU A 14 -32.34 -11.64 -4.31
C GLU A 14 -31.46 -11.32 -3.11
N ARG A 15 -31.94 -11.61 -1.89
CA ARG A 15 -31.18 -11.43 -0.65
C ARG A 15 -29.88 -12.26 -0.66
N ILE A 16 -29.95 -13.54 -1.05
CA ILE A 16 -28.78 -14.41 -1.18
C ILE A 16 -27.77 -13.83 -2.18
N GLY A 17 -28.24 -13.32 -3.33
CA GLY A 17 -27.40 -12.68 -4.33
C GLY A 17 -26.66 -11.43 -3.82
N VAL A 18 -27.30 -10.61 -2.98
CA VAL A 18 -26.66 -9.45 -2.34
C VAL A 18 -25.58 -9.88 -1.36
N TRP A 19 -25.86 -10.86 -0.50
CA TRP A 19 -24.87 -11.37 0.46
C TRP A 19 -23.68 -12.03 -0.24
N ALA A 20 -23.92 -12.79 -1.31
CA ALA A 20 -22.86 -13.39 -2.12
C ALA A 20 -21.93 -12.31 -2.74
N LYS A 21 -22.51 -11.22 -3.29
CA LYS A 21 -21.73 -10.09 -3.80
C LYS A 21 -20.90 -9.42 -2.71
N ARG A 22 -21.49 -9.16 -1.53
CA ARG A 22 -20.79 -8.56 -0.39
C ARG A 22 -19.64 -9.44 0.09
N LEU A 23 -19.87 -10.75 0.18
CA LEU A 23 -18.85 -11.73 0.55
C LEU A 23 -17.72 -11.74 -0.48
N ALA A 24 -18.02 -11.75 -1.77
CA ALA A 24 -17.01 -11.71 -2.82
C ALA A 24 -16.13 -10.46 -2.74
N VAL A 25 -16.75 -9.29 -2.49
CA VAL A 25 -16.00 -8.03 -2.29
C VAL A 25 -15.12 -8.09 -1.04
N ALA A 26 -15.64 -8.63 0.08
CA ALA A 26 -14.89 -8.78 1.31
C ALA A 26 -13.68 -9.71 1.13
N VAL A 27 -13.86 -10.85 0.45
CA VAL A 27 -12.78 -11.80 0.13
C VAL A 27 -11.73 -11.15 -0.76
N ALA A 28 -12.15 -10.42 -1.80
CA ALA A 28 -11.22 -9.70 -2.67
C ALA A 28 -10.41 -8.65 -1.90
N ALA A 29 -11.06 -7.87 -1.02
CA ALA A 29 -10.38 -6.90 -0.18
C ALA A 29 -9.36 -7.56 0.77
N LEU A 30 -9.73 -8.66 1.42
CA LEU A 30 -8.83 -9.43 2.27
C LEU A 30 -7.64 -10.01 1.48
N LEU A 31 -7.87 -10.48 0.26
CA LEU A 31 -6.81 -10.98 -0.61
C LEU A 31 -5.84 -9.85 -1.00
N ILE A 32 -6.34 -8.66 -1.35
CA ILE A 32 -5.49 -7.50 -1.66
C ILE A 32 -4.66 -7.10 -0.44
N LEU A 33 -5.28 -7.03 0.75
CA LEU A 33 -4.56 -6.75 1.99
C LEU A 33 -3.51 -7.81 2.28
N PHE A 34 -3.84 -9.09 2.11
CA PHE A 34 -2.88 -10.17 2.24
C PHE A 34 -1.70 -9.96 1.28
N LEU A 35 -1.93 -9.68 0.00
CA LEU A 35 -0.86 -9.46 -0.98
C LEU A 35 0.01 -8.24 -0.66
N PHE A 36 -0.55 -7.19 -0.08
CA PHE A 36 0.19 -5.97 0.27
C PHE A 36 1.08 -6.15 1.51
N PHE A 37 0.67 -6.97 2.46
CA PHE A 37 1.35 -7.08 3.76
C PHE A 37 2.04 -8.43 4.01
N TYR A 38 1.76 -9.44 3.17
CA TYR A 38 2.31 -10.78 3.38
C TYR A 38 3.83 -10.77 3.28
N ASN A 39 4.47 -11.22 4.36
CA ASN A 39 5.91 -11.37 4.49
C ASN A 39 6.70 -10.07 4.20
N LEU A 40 6.09 -8.91 4.50
CA LEU A 40 6.59 -7.60 4.07
C LEU A 40 8.02 -7.30 4.55
N THR A 41 8.51 -7.85 5.67
CA THR A 41 9.89 -7.60 6.14
C THR A 41 10.93 -8.53 5.52
N ASP A 42 10.54 -9.74 5.14
CA ASP A 42 11.48 -10.77 4.68
C ASP A 42 11.46 -10.97 3.16
N TYR A 43 10.38 -10.55 2.48
CA TYR A 43 10.23 -10.66 1.03
C TYR A 43 9.77 -9.33 0.39
N PRO A 44 10.40 -8.91 -0.73
CA PRO A 44 11.68 -9.42 -1.23
C PRO A 44 12.80 -9.23 -0.19
N LYS A 45 13.87 -10.02 -0.31
CA LYS A 45 15.03 -9.87 0.58
C LYS A 45 15.61 -8.47 0.40
N THR A 46 15.85 -7.79 1.51
CA THR A 46 16.45 -6.45 1.51
C THR A 46 17.79 -6.49 0.79
N TRP A 47 18.00 -5.51 -0.08
CA TRP A 47 19.23 -5.37 -0.85
C TRP A 47 19.88 -4.01 -0.60
N PHE A 48 21.05 -3.81 -1.24
CA PHE A 48 21.87 -2.63 -1.07
C PHE A 48 21.15 -1.33 -1.43
N ASP A 49 20.37 -1.33 -2.51
CA ASP A 49 19.59 -0.18 -2.96
C ASP A 49 18.56 0.21 -1.90
N GLU A 50 17.75 -0.72 -1.41
CA GLU A 50 16.77 -0.44 -0.37
C GLU A 50 17.44 0.13 0.90
N GLY A 51 18.50 -0.53 1.39
CA GLY A 51 19.21 -0.09 2.59
C GLY A 51 19.86 1.29 2.46
N SER A 52 20.52 1.55 1.34
CA SER A 52 21.21 2.83 1.10
C SER A 52 20.24 4.02 1.04
N HIS A 53 19.04 3.84 0.48
CA HIS A 53 18.03 4.91 0.45
C HIS A 53 17.46 5.24 1.84
N LEU A 54 17.56 4.34 2.82
CA LEU A 54 17.11 4.60 4.20
C LEU A 54 18.08 5.48 4.99
N HIS A 55 19.28 5.77 4.48
CA HIS A 55 20.22 6.66 5.15
C HIS A 55 19.70 8.09 5.26
N VAL A 56 19.13 8.65 4.19
CA VAL A 56 18.65 10.05 4.19
C VAL A 56 17.50 10.25 5.19
N PRO A 57 16.45 9.41 5.21
CA PRO A 57 15.38 9.52 6.21
C PRO A 57 15.90 9.29 7.63
N LYS A 58 16.82 8.34 7.82
CA LYS A 58 17.43 8.07 9.12
C LYS A 58 18.24 9.27 9.63
N ALA A 59 19.11 9.84 8.80
CA ALA A 59 19.91 11.01 9.13
C ALA A 59 19.03 12.21 9.47
N LEU A 60 17.93 12.41 8.73
CA LEU A 60 17.00 13.48 9.03
C LEU A 60 16.41 13.34 10.44
N VAL A 61 16.01 12.13 10.83
CA VAL A 61 15.43 11.87 12.16
C VAL A 61 16.48 11.89 13.27
N THR A 62 17.67 11.34 13.05
CA THR A 62 18.69 11.20 14.12
C THR A 62 19.64 12.38 14.25
N MET A 63 19.88 13.10 13.15
CA MET A 63 20.88 14.19 13.08
C MET A 63 20.24 15.54 12.71
N GLY A 64 18.98 15.57 12.29
CA GLY A 64 18.30 16.79 11.85
C GLY A 64 18.77 17.30 10.48
N VAL A 65 19.48 16.48 9.71
CA VAL A 65 20.05 16.88 8.41
C VAL A 65 19.51 16.01 7.29
N TYR A 66 18.98 16.64 6.25
CA TYR A 66 18.60 15.98 5.00
C TYR A 66 19.86 15.71 4.15
N ALA A 67 20.56 14.64 4.46
CA ALA A 67 21.77 14.23 3.75
C ALA A 67 21.99 12.71 3.85
N ASP A 68 22.74 12.15 2.92
CA ASP A 68 23.35 10.84 3.11
C ASP A 68 24.58 10.98 4.02
N TYR A 69 25.09 9.88 4.56
CA TYR A 69 26.25 9.89 5.44
C TYR A 69 27.07 8.60 5.33
N SER A 70 28.38 8.73 5.56
CA SER A 70 29.33 7.62 5.61
C SER A 70 30.39 7.87 6.69
N SER A 71 31.41 7.01 6.74
CA SER A 71 32.60 7.24 7.57
C SER A 71 33.36 8.53 7.23
N GLU A 72 33.13 9.10 6.04
CA GLU A 72 33.74 10.36 5.59
C GLU A 72 32.92 11.60 5.99
N GLY A 73 31.75 11.40 6.63
CA GLY A 73 30.85 12.46 7.06
C GLY A 73 29.59 12.59 6.21
N LEU A 74 28.99 13.78 6.24
CA LEU A 74 27.72 14.09 5.59
C LEU A 74 27.91 14.37 4.09
N ARG A 75 27.01 13.84 3.25
CA ARG A 75 27.01 13.99 1.79
C ARG A 75 25.68 14.56 1.33
N HIS A 76 25.63 15.88 1.15
CA HIS A 76 24.42 16.61 0.72
C HIS A 76 24.03 16.40 -0.75
N TYR A 77 24.94 15.83 -1.55
CA TYR A 77 24.74 15.55 -2.97
C TYR A 77 25.08 14.10 -3.33
N GLY A 78 24.79 13.17 -2.39
CA GLY A 78 24.96 11.74 -2.60
C GLY A 78 23.96 11.14 -3.59
N PRO A 79 24.23 9.97 -4.17
CA PRO A 79 23.35 9.32 -5.15
C PRO A 79 21.97 8.97 -4.57
N THR A 80 21.89 8.66 -3.28
CA THR A 80 20.66 8.28 -2.58
C THR A 80 19.69 9.46 -2.40
N ILE A 81 20.18 10.71 -2.41
CA ILE A 81 19.36 11.92 -2.34
C ILE A 81 18.52 12.10 -3.61
N GLY A 82 18.95 11.52 -4.74
CA GLY A 82 18.31 11.64 -6.04
C GLY A 82 16.86 11.14 -6.11
N VAL A 83 16.44 10.26 -5.20
CA VAL A 83 15.02 9.83 -5.10
C VAL A 83 14.09 10.98 -4.73
N GLY A 84 14.61 11.97 -4.02
CA GLY A 84 13.89 13.19 -3.71
C GLY A 84 12.97 13.13 -2.48
N PRO A 85 12.47 14.29 -2.05
CA PRO A 85 11.78 14.46 -0.77
C PRO A 85 10.41 13.78 -0.73
N THR A 86 9.79 13.54 -1.90
CA THR A 86 8.46 12.92 -1.97
C THR A 86 8.46 11.50 -1.42
N VAL A 87 9.56 10.76 -1.48
CA VAL A 87 9.69 9.43 -0.86
C VAL A 87 10.40 9.52 0.49
N MET A 88 11.46 10.33 0.58
CA MET A 88 12.30 10.38 1.78
C MET A 88 11.59 10.98 2.99
N LEU A 89 10.79 12.04 2.80
CA LEU A 89 10.10 12.70 3.91
C LEU A 89 8.98 11.82 4.51
N PRO A 90 8.16 11.12 3.73
CA PRO A 90 7.20 10.16 4.29
C PRO A 90 7.86 9.03 5.08
N ILE A 91 9.00 8.51 4.62
CA ILE A 91 9.76 7.51 5.39
C ILE A 91 10.31 8.11 6.68
N ALA A 92 10.86 9.33 6.62
CA ALA A 92 11.35 10.02 7.81
C ALA A 92 10.23 10.29 8.82
N ALA A 93 9.03 10.64 8.34
CA ALA A 93 7.85 10.80 9.19
C ALA A 93 7.47 9.45 9.84
N ALA A 94 7.46 8.36 9.09
CA ALA A 94 7.21 7.03 9.64
C ALA A 94 8.26 6.64 10.70
N PHE A 95 9.54 6.94 10.45
CA PHE A 95 10.61 6.73 11.42
C PHE A 95 10.46 7.57 12.68
N HIS A 96 10.02 8.83 12.54
CA HIS A 96 9.81 9.72 13.66
C HIS A 96 8.68 9.25 14.59
N PHE A 97 7.55 8.80 14.02
CA PHE A 97 6.38 8.39 14.81
C PHE A 97 6.45 6.94 15.33
N PHE A 98 7.05 6.03 14.55
CA PHE A 98 6.97 4.58 14.82
C PHE A 98 8.35 3.92 15.03
N GLY A 99 9.41 4.71 15.11
CA GLY A 99 10.78 4.24 15.23
C GLY A 99 11.42 3.85 13.89
N ILE A 100 12.75 3.79 13.89
CA ILE A 100 13.53 3.51 12.69
C ILE A 100 13.55 2.00 12.44
N GLY A 101 13.05 1.56 11.30
CA GLY A 101 13.06 0.15 10.92
C GLY A 101 12.61 -0.09 9.49
N LEU A 102 12.94 -1.29 8.99
CA LEU A 102 12.62 -1.69 7.62
C LEU A 102 11.11 -1.76 7.40
N LEU A 103 10.35 -2.26 8.39
CA LEU A 103 8.90 -2.36 8.31
C LEU A 103 8.27 -0.98 8.06
N GLN A 104 8.68 0.03 8.84
CA GLN A 104 8.17 1.39 8.72
C GLN A 104 8.44 1.98 7.34
N ALA A 105 9.63 1.76 6.77
CA ALA A 105 9.95 2.18 5.41
C ALA A 105 9.07 1.46 4.37
N ARG A 106 8.92 0.14 4.48
CA ARG A 106 8.10 -0.65 3.55
C ARG A 106 6.61 -0.33 3.64
N LEU A 107 6.10 0.06 4.81
CA LEU A 107 4.71 0.52 4.95
C LEU A 107 4.42 1.77 4.11
N VAL A 108 5.41 2.66 3.94
CA VAL A 108 5.28 3.80 3.01
C VAL A 108 5.18 3.32 1.56
N MET A 109 5.95 2.30 1.19
CA MET A 109 5.86 1.69 -0.15
C MET A 109 4.50 1.03 -0.38
N VAL A 110 3.95 0.34 0.63
CA VAL A 110 2.59 -0.22 0.58
C VAL A 110 1.54 0.87 0.41
N LEU A 111 1.70 2.02 1.07
CA LEU A 111 0.81 3.17 0.88
C LEU A 111 0.84 3.67 -0.57
N TYR A 112 2.03 3.79 -1.16
CA TYR A 112 2.17 4.17 -2.57
C TYR A 112 1.58 3.12 -3.52
N LEU A 113 1.79 1.84 -3.24
CA LEU A 113 1.19 0.74 -4.00
C LEU A 113 -0.33 0.84 -3.96
N ALA A 114 -0.92 0.97 -2.77
CA ALA A 114 -2.36 1.09 -2.59
C ALA A 114 -2.94 2.29 -3.34
N ALA A 115 -2.28 3.44 -3.26
CA ALA A 115 -2.68 4.64 -3.98
C ALA A 115 -2.59 4.42 -5.50
N ALA A 116 -1.48 3.89 -6.00
CA ALA A 116 -1.27 3.61 -7.42
C ALA A 116 -2.34 2.64 -7.96
N THR A 117 -2.57 1.51 -7.28
CA THR A 117 -3.59 0.53 -7.64
C THR A 117 -4.99 1.16 -7.70
N LEU A 118 -5.35 1.99 -6.70
CA LEU A 118 -6.63 2.70 -6.69
C LEU A 118 -6.76 3.67 -7.86
N TRP A 119 -5.76 4.52 -8.09
CA TRP A 119 -5.79 5.50 -9.16
C TRP A 119 -5.84 4.84 -10.54
N MET A 120 -5.08 3.78 -10.75
CA MET A 120 -5.11 3.01 -11.98
C MET A 120 -6.47 2.34 -12.20
N PHE A 121 -7.09 1.79 -11.15
CA PHE A 121 -8.46 1.27 -11.25
C PHE A 121 -9.46 2.35 -11.65
N LEU A 122 -9.41 3.53 -11.00
CA LEU A 122 -10.32 4.64 -11.29
C LEU A 122 -10.15 5.14 -12.73
N LEU A 123 -8.90 5.27 -13.18
CA LEU A 123 -8.58 5.68 -14.54
C LEU A 123 -9.06 4.64 -15.57
N ALA A 124 -8.74 3.36 -15.36
CA ALA A 124 -9.18 2.28 -16.24
C ALA A 124 -10.71 2.18 -16.29
N ARG A 125 -11.40 2.41 -15.16
CA ARG A 125 -12.87 2.45 -15.11
C ARG A 125 -13.42 3.62 -15.92
N HIS A 126 -12.78 4.78 -15.83
CA HIS A 126 -13.20 5.97 -16.56
C HIS A 126 -13.02 5.80 -18.08
N LEU A 127 -11.95 5.15 -18.51
CA LEU A 127 -11.60 5.02 -19.94
C LEU A 127 -12.19 3.77 -20.62
N LEU A 128 -12.24 2.63 -19.92
CA LEU A 128 -12.48 1.31 -20.51
C LEU A 128 -13.69 0.58 -19.92
N GLY A 129 -14.34 1.18 -18.92
CA GLY A 129 -15.46 0.58 -18.19
C GLY A 129 -15.04 -0.43 -17.12
N LEU A 130 -16.03 -0.92 -16.36
CA LEU A 130 -15.78 -1.70 -15.14
C LEU A 130 -15.04 -3.02 -15.37
N ARG A 131 -15.42 -3.79 -16.39
CA ARG A 131 -14.83 -5.13 -16.64
C ARG A 131 -13.34 -5.01 -16.96
N SER A 132 -13.01 -4.10 -17.87
CA SER A 132 -11.62 -3.81 -18.26
C SER A 132 -10.80 -3.26 -17.10
N ALA A 133 -11.40 -2.43 -16.24
CA ALA A 133 -10.74 -1.91 -15.04
C ALA A 133 -10.34 -3.01 -14.06
N LEU A 134 -11.25 -3.97 -13.81
CA LEU A 134 -10.95 -5.11 -12.93
C LEU A 134 -9.78 -5.95 -13.47
N VAL A 135 -9.76 -6.21 -14.79
CA VAL A 135 -8.65 -6.96 -15.42
C VAL A 135 -7.35 -6.17 -15.38
N ALA A 136 -7.38 -4.89 -15.74
CA ALA A 136 -6.20 -4.02 -15.71
C ALA A 136 -5.60 -3.91 -14.30
N THR A 137 -6.45 -3.76 -13.27
CA THR A 137 -6.00 -3.70 -11.87
C THR A 137 -5.47 -5.04 -11.37
N ALA A 138 -5.99 -6.17 -11.86
CA ALA A 138 -5.49 -7.49 -11.49
C ALA A 138 -4.13 -7.84 -12.12
N LEU A 139 -3.71 -7.12 -13.17
CA LEU A 139 -2.42 -7.30 -13.85
C LEU A 139 -1.31 -6.38 -13.33
N LEU A 140 -1.66 -5.42 -12.47
CA LEU A 140 -0.73 -4.53 -11.77
C LEU A 140 -0.10 -5.26 -10.58
#